data_AF-A0A4R9GID2-F1
#
_entry.id   AF-A0A4R9GID2-F1
#
_cell.length_a   1.000
_cell.length_b   1.000
_cell.length_c   1.000
_cell.angle_alpha   90.00
_cell.angle_beta   90.00
_cell.angle_gamma   90.00
#
_symmetry.space_group_name_H-M   'P 1'
#
loop_
_entity.id
_entity.type
_entity.pdbx_description
1 polymer ?
#
loop_
_entity_poly.entity_id
_entity_poly.type
_entity_poly.pdbx_seq_one_letter_code
_entity_poly.pdbx_strand_id
1 'polypeptide(L)'
;MTDKRDESLIGKKTLAVIEATGDNQTSTAPKLKQTKAGLNNIIKGRLESPSKSFLDAIVAAYGIDLNWFLNDSKPVHPIFYLQKTGDKASLMDDDKTLWNQIRNSKGIKDIVKNLINFSAKEVNTWGDLISEYAKMKEDSKKK
;
A
#
# COMPACT_ATOMS: atom_id res chain seq x y z
N MET A 1 -26.90 -0.68 14.60
CA MET A 1 -25.57 -1.13 15.07
C MET A 1 -24.55 -0.54 14.14
N THR A 2 -23.64 0.28 14.66
CA THR A 2 -22.62 0.99 13.88
C THR A 2 -21.68 -0.03 13.24
N ASP A 3 -21.56 0.00 11.91
CA ASP A 3 -20.53 -0.72 11.16
C ASP A 3 -19.18 -0.51 11.85
N LYS A 4 -18.67 -1.56 12.50
CA LYS A 4 -17.26 -1.60 12.88
C LYS A 4 -16.51 -1.61 11.56
N ARG A 5 -16.08 -0.43 11.10
CA ARG A 5 -15.12 -0.32 10.01
C ARG A 5 -13.94 -1.20 10.42
N ASP A 6 -13.64 -2.23 9.65
CA ASP A 6 -12.41 -2.99 9.80
C ASP A 6 -11.27 -1.97 9.69
N GLU A 7 -10.75 -1.51 10.83
CA GLU A 7 -9.68 -0.53 10.87
C GLU A 7 -8.44 -1.17 10.26
N SER A 8 -7.91 -0.57 9.20
CA SER A 8 -6.66 -1.02 8.61
C SER A 8 -5.55 -1.07 9.66
N LEU A 9 -4.86 -2.20 9.74
CA LEU A 9 -3.74 -2.39 10.66
C LEU A 9 -2.43 -1.82 10.11
N ILE A 10 -2.41 -1.30 8.89
CA ILE A 10 -1.21 -0.77 8.22
C ILE A 10 -0.53 0.31 9.06
N GLY A 11 -1.31 1.24 9.65
CA GLY A 11 -0.75 2.29 10.51
C GLY A 11 -0.09 1.72 11.78
N LYS A 12 -0.75 0.76 12.43
CA LYS A 12 -0.25 0.07 13.62
C LYS A 12 0.99 -0.77 13.31
N LYS A 13 1.01 -1.48 12.17
CA LYS A 13 2.17 -2.25 11.69
C LYS A 13 3.35 -1.38 11.30
N THR A 14 3.09 -0.22 10.68
CA THR A 14 4.13 0.77 10.37
C THR A 14 4.80 1.27 11.65
N LEU A 15 4.00 1.61 12.67
CA LEU A 15 4.53 2.05 13.96
C LEU A 15 5.35 0.94 14.64
N ALA A 16 4.82 -0.28 14.68
CA ALA A 16 5.53 -1.42 15.28
C ALA A 16 6.89 -1.67 14.63
N VAL A 17 7.00 -1.56 13.30
CA VAL A 17 8.28 -1.69 12.57
C VAL A 17 9.27 -0.62 12.99
N ILE A 18 8.83 0.65 13.11
CA ILE A 18 9.69 1.78 13.51
C ILE A 18 10.22 1.60 14.93
N GLU A 19 9.33 1.23 15.85
CA GLU A 19 9.68 1.04 17.26
C GLU A 19 10.65 -0.14 17.45
N ALA A 20 10.44 -1.24 16.74
CA ALA A 20 11.29 -2.41 16.83
C ALA A 20 12.69 -2.21 16.23
N THR A 21 12.89 -1.25 15.33
CA THR A 21 14.22 -0.88 14.83
C THR A 21 14.89 0.23 15.66
N GLY A 22 14.22 0.76 16.69
CA GLY A 22 14.71 1.89 17.49
C GLY A 22 14.76 3.21 16.70
N ASP A 23 14.15 3.26 15.52
CA ASP A 23 14.03 4.49 14.74
C ASP A 23 12.96 5.40 15.37
N ASN A 24 12.94 6.66 14.95
CA ASN A 24 11.86 7.60 15.28
C ASN A 24 11.23 8.15 14.00
N GLN A 25 9.99 8.65 14.10
CA GLN A 25 9.25 9.17 12.94
C GLN A 25 10.00 10.23 12.13
N THR A 26 10.84 11.05 12.77
CA THR A 26 11.61 12.10 12.08
C THR A 26 12.67 11.49 11.15
N SER A 27 13.37 10.45 11.62
CA SER A 27 14.37 9.72 10.83
C SER A 27 13.78 8.72 9.83
N THR A 28 12.60 8.15 10.12
CA THR A 28 11.91 7.20 9.24
C THR A 28 11.20 7.87 8.08
N ALA A 29 10.57 9.03 8.28
CA ALA A 29 9.78 9.71 7.24
C ALA A 29 10.52 9.83 5.89
N PRO A 30 11.78 10.33 5.82
CA PRO A 30 12.51 10.39 4.56
C PRO A 30 12.84 9.00 3.98
N LYS A 31 13.17 8.00 4.83
CA LYS A 31 13.43 6.61 4.37
C LYS A 31 12.22 6.03 3.63
N LEU A 32 11.01 6.38 4.09
CA LEU A 32 9.75 5.91 3.51
C LEU A 32 9.19 6.82 2.41
N LYS A 33 9.99 7.80 1.94
CA LYS A 33 9.58 8.78 0.92
C LYS A 33 8.31 9.53 1.34
N GLN A 34 8.19 9.86 2.62
CA GLN A 34 7.08 10.60 3.21
C GLN A 34 7.56 11.89 3.88
N THR A 35 6.65 12.85 4.04
CA THR A 35 6.84 13.92 5.02
C THR A 35 6.53 13.40 6.42
N LYS A 36 7.01 14.06 7.47
CA LYS A 36 6.66 13.71 8.86
C LYS A 36 5.14 13.72 9.09
N ALA A 37 4.44 14.69 8.50
CA ALA A 37 2.98 14.76 8.53
C ALA A 37 2.33 13.60 7.76
N GLY A 38 2.85 13.24 6.59
CA GLY A 38 2.40 12.10 5.80
C GLY A 38 2.54 10.78 6.54
N LEU A 39 3.71 10.52 7.12
CA LEU A 39 3.94 9.33 7.95
C LEU A 39 3.02 9.28 9.17
N ASN A 40 2.82 10.42 9.86
CA ASN A 40 1.91 10.49 10.99
C ASN A 40 0.44 10.22 10.59
N ASN A 41 0.01 10.66 9.40
CA ASN A 41 -1.32 10.35 8.89
C ASN A 41 -1.49 8.85 8.58
N ILE A 42 -0.45 8.19 8.05
CA ILE A 42 -0.44 6.74 7.84
C ILE A 42 -0.56 6.01 9.18
N ILE A 43 0.28 6.35 10.17
CA ILE A 43 0.28 5.72 11.49
C ILE A 43 -1.07 5.86 12.19
N LYS A 44 -1.73 7.02 12.06
CA LYS A 44 -3.06 7.28 12.61
C LYS A 44 -4.21 6.64 11.80
N GLY A 45 -3.92 5.86 10.77
CA GLY A 45 -4.95 5.20 9.95
C GLY A 45 -5.83 6.17 9.16
N ARG A 46 -5.34 7.40 8.91
CA ARG A 46 -6.08 8.44 8.16
C ARG A 46 -5.95 8.28 6.64
N LEU A 47 -5.15 7.32 6.20
CA LEU A 47 -4.95 6.99 4.80
C LEU A 47 -5.58 5.62 4.53
N GLU A 48 -6.48 5.54 3.55
CA GLU A 48 -7.18 4.29 3.24
C GLU A 48 -6.26 3.22 2.62
N SER A 49 -5.23 3.62 1.87
CA SER A 49 -4.29 2.68 1.26
C SER A 49 -2.90 3.27 1.07
N PRO A 50 -1.82 2.55 1.43
CA PRO A 50 -0.46 3.00 1.18
C PRO A 50 -0.15 3.02 -0.32
N SER A 51 0.61 4.03 -0.76
CA SER A 51 1.08 4.09 -2.15
C SER A 51 2.13 3.01 -2.45
N LYS A 52 2.25 2.60 -3.71
CA LYS A 52 3.33 1.68 -4.14
C LYS A 52 4.73 2.21 -3.75
N SER A 53 4.99 3.50 -3.92
CA SER A 53 6.27 4.10 -3.52
C SER A 53 6.55 3.97 -2.03
N PHE A 54 5.52 3.97 -1.18
CA PHE A 54 5.67 3.75 0.25
C PHE A 54 5.94 2.26 0.53
N LEU A 55 5.21 1.36 -0.12
CA LEU A 55 5.40 -0.10 0.01
C LEU A 55 6.81 -0.54 -0.42
N ASP A 56 7.28 -0.04 -1.56
CA ASP A 56 8.64 -0.31 -2.04
C ASP A 56 9.68 0.23 -1.03
N ALA A 57 9.45 1.41 -0.47
CA ALA A 57 10.37 2.05 0.46
C ALA A 57 10.43 1.35 1.83
N ILE A 58 9.30 0.89 2.37
CA ILE A 58 9.27 0.20 3.66
C ILE A 58 9.90 -1.21 3.57
N VAL A 59 9.72 -1.89 2.43
CA VAL A 59 10.42 -3.15 2.15
C VAL A 59 11.92 -2.90 2.01
N ALA A 60 12.34 -1.90 1.25
CA ALA A 60 13.76 -1.60 1.08
C ALA A 60 14.44 -1.16 2.39
N ALA A 61 13.75 -0.39 3.23
CA ALA A 61 14.31 0.13 4.47
C ALA A 61 14.38 -0.92 5.59
N TYR A 62 13.41 -1.85 5.64
CA TYR A 62 13.21 -2.71 6.81
C TYR A 62 13.06 -4.20 6.48
N GLY A 63 13.06 -4.61 5.21
CA GLY A 63 12.94 -6.02 4.82
C GLY A 63 11.65 -6.69 5.31
N ILE A 64 10.55 -5.94 5.38
CA ILE A 64 9.28 -6.45 5.93
C ILE A 64 8.56 -7.38 4.95
N ASP A 65 7.88 -8.41 5.47
CA ASP A 65 6.99 -9.24 4.67
C ASP A 65 5.68 -8.50 4.35
N LEU A 66 5.44 -8.21 3.06
CA LEU A 66 4.21 -7.56 2.62
C LEU A 66 2.95 -8.42 2.81
N ASN A 67 3.06 -9.76 2.84
CA ASN A 67 1.92 -10.63 3.16
C ASN A 67 1.40 -10.38 4.57
N TRP A 68 2.32 -10.17 5.51
CA TRP A 68 1.98 -9.77 6.86
C TRP A 68 1.52 -8.31 6.89
N PHE A 69 2.26 -7.40 6.24
CA PHE A 69 2.01 -5.96 6.32
C PHE A 69 0.63 -5.55 5.81
N LEU A 70 0.21 -6.07 4.67
CA LEU A 70 -1.04 -5.71 4.00
C LEU A 70 -2.26 -6.53 4.47
N ASN A 71 -2.06 -7.60 5.23
CA ASN A 71 -3.15 -8.48 5.64
C ASN A 71 -3.67 -8.11 7.02
N ASP A 72 -4.81 -7.42 7.08
CA ASP A 72 -5.43 -6.99 8.34
C ASP A 72 -5.92 -8.15 9.23
N SER A 73 -6.05 -9.38 8.69
CA SER A 73 -6.30 -10.58 9.51
C SER A 73 -5.04 -11.08 10.24
N LYS A 74 -3.85 -10.59 9.88
CA LYS A 74 -2.60 -10.90 10.60
C LYS A 74 -2.38 -9.87 11.71
N PRO A 75 -2.03 -10.31 12.93
CA PRO A 75 -1.81 -9.42 14.07
C PRO A 75 -0.60 -8.50 13.84
N VAL A 76 -0.52 -7.40 14.60
CA VAL A 76 0.61 -6.45 14.57
C VAL A 76 1.89 -7.07 15.13
N HIS A 77 1.78 -8.01 16.06
CA HIS A 77 2.91 -8.76 16.59
C HIS A 77 2.66 -10.27 16.46
N PRO A 78 3.71 -11.09 16.24
CA PRO A 78 5.10 -10.69 16.02
C PRO A 78 5.31 -9.96 14.68
N ILE A 79 6.36 -9.14 14.59
CA ILE A 79 6.72 -8.43 13.35
C ILE A 79 7.47 -9.42 12.45
N PHE A 80 6.97 -9.62 11.23
CA PHE A 80 7.59 -10.52 10.27
C PHE A 80 8.56 -9.76 9.37
N TYR A 81 9.84 -9.82 9.74
CA TYR A 81 10.95 -9.41 8.89
C TYR A 81 11.36 -10.61 8.02
N LEU A 82 11.19 -10.52 6.71
CA LEU A 82 11.69 -11.53 5.77
C LEU A 82 12.29 -10.83 4.56
N GLN A 83 13.61 -10.62 4.60
CA GLN A 83 14.54 -10.89 3.50
C GLN A 83 15.98 -10.74 4.02
N LYS A 84 16.55 -11.84 4.55
CA LYS A 84 18.01 -11.97 4.55
C LYS A 84 18.43 -12.09 3.09
N THR A 85 19.21 -11.11 2.65
CA THR A 85 20.10 -11.14 1.46
C THR A 85 20.37 -12.54 0.92
N GLY A 86 19.97 -12.81 -0.32
CA GLY A 86 20.47 -13.96 -1.08
C GLY A 86 19.45 -14.56 -2.04
N ASP A 87 18.23 -14.77 -1.59
CA ASP A 87 17.19 -15.32 -2.45
C ASP A 87 16.47 -14.17 -3.12
N LYS A 88 16.59 -14.13 -4.46
CA LYS A 88 15.75 -13.31 -5.33
C LYS A 88 14.37 -13.28 -4.70
N ALA A 89 13.89 -12.07 -4.37
CA ALA A 89 12.50 -11.84 -4.05
C ALA A 89 11.71 -12.83 -4.92
N SER A 90 11.06 -13.82 -4.30
CA SER A 90 10.05 -14.54 -5.06
C SER A 90 9.14 -13.40 -5.44
N LEU A 91 9.26 -12.96 -6.69
CA LEU A 91 8.33 -12.08 -7.35
C LEU A 91 7.01 -12.62 -6.87
N MET A 92 6.37 -11.88 -5.94
CA MET A 92 5.01 -12.22 -5.62
C MET A 92 4.35 -12.28 -6.98
N ASP A 93 3.72 -13.41 -7.26
CA ASP A 93 2.74 -13.56 -8.32
C ASP A 93 1.97 -12.22 -8.36
N ASP A 94 2.21 -11.40 -9.38
CA ASP A 94 1.83 -9.98 -9.38
C ASP A 94 0.34 -9.83 -9.03
N ASP A 95 -0.44 -10.84 -9.40
CA ASP A 95 -1.84 -11.10 -9.10
C ASP A 95 -2.19 -11.07 -7.60
N LYS A 96 -1.37 -11.66 -6.71
CA LYS A 96 -1.65 -11.66 -5.25
C LYS A 96 -1.46 -10.27 -4.64
N THR A 97 -0.46 -9.53 -5.11
CA THR A 97 -0.21 -8.15 -4.66
C THR A 97 -1.32 -7.22 -5.15
N LEU A 98 -1.66 -7.34 -6.43
CA LEU A 98 -2.77 -6.61 -7.05
C LEU A 98 -4.08 -6.88 -6.29
N TRP A 99 -4.36 -8.15 -5.99
CA TRP A 99 -5.60 -8.53 -5.32
C TRP A 99 -5.69 -8.00 -3.89
N ASN A 100 -4.60 -8.02 -3.13
CA ASN A 100 -4.56 -7.41 -1.80
C ASN A 100 -4.75 -5.88 -1.86
N GLN A 101 -4.18 -5.21 -2.86
CA GLN A 101 -4.37 -3.77 -3.05
C GLN A 101 -5.82 -3.42 -3.41
N ILE A 102 -6.46 -4.21 -4.29
CA ILE A 102 -7.88 -4.06 -4.63
C ILE A 102 -8.76 -4.30 -3.40
N ARG A 103 -8.48 -5.36 -2.63
CA ARG A 103 -9.31 -5.75 -1.48
C ARG A 103 -9.31 -4.70 -0.35
N ASN A 104 -8.14 -4.12 -0.08
CA ASN A 104 -7.92 -3.28 1.09
C ASN A 104 -8.14 -1.78 0.84
N SER A 105 -8.25 -1.35 -0.42
CA SER A 105 -8.57 0.05 -0.77
C SER A 105 -10.05 0.18 -1.09
N LYS A 106 -10.80 0.94 -0.28
CA LYS A 106 -12.25 1.15 -0.49
C LYS A 106 -12.53 1.74 -1.87
N GLY A 107 -11.80 2.81 -2.25
CA GLY A 107 -11.96 3.44 -3.56
C GLY A 107 -11.68 2.49 -4.73
N ILE A 108 -10.58 1.72 -4.69
CA ILE A 108 -10.25 0.76 -5.76
C ILE A 108 -11.27 -0.38 -5.80
N LYS A 109 -11.68 -0.89 -4.63
CA LYS A 109 -12.69 -1.96 -4.52
C LYS A 109 -14.01 -1.55 -5.17
N ASP A 110 -14.46 -0.33 -4.95
CA ASP A 110 -15.72 0.17 -5.53
C ASP A 110 -15.60 0.39 -7.03
N ILE A 111 -14.45 0.88 -7.52
CA ILE A 111 -14.16 0.97 -8.96
C ILE A 111 -14.19 -0.42 -9.61
N VAL A 112 -13.48 -1.40 -9.05
CA VAL A 112 -13.40 -2.76 -9.60
C VAL A 112 -14.78 -3.43 -9.63
N LYS A 113 -15.58 -3.28 -8.56
CA LYS A 113 -16.97 -3.79 -8.54
C LYS A 113 -17.82 -3.22 -9.67
N ASN A 114 -17.70 -1.93 -9.95
CA ASN A 114 -18.44 -1.29 -11.04
C ASN A 114 -17.96 -1.79 -12.40
N LEU A 115 -16.64 -1.89 -12.60
CA LEU A 115 -16.05 -2.36 -13.86
C LEU A 115 -16.43 -3.82 -14.18
N ILE A 116 -16.57 -4.69 -13.18
CA ILE A 116 -17.02 -6.09 -13.39
C ILE A 116 -18.43 -6.16 -13.98
N ASN A 117 -19.29 -5.18 -13.68
CA ASN A 117 -20.67 -5.14 -14.17
C ASN A 117 -20.81 -4.47 -15.54
N PHE A 118 -19.73 -3.93 -16.09
CA PHE A 118 -19.73 -3.24 -17.38
C PHE A 118 -19.47 -4.21 -18.54
N SER A 119 -19.92 -3.81 -19.74
CA SER A 119 -19.55 -4.49 -20.98
C SER A 119 -18.07 -4.29 -21.29
N ALA A 120 -17.49 -5.18 -22.10
CA ALA A 120 -16.09 -5.05 -22.53
C ALA A 120 -15.78 -3.70 -23.20
N LYS A 121 -16.74 -3.13 -23.94
CA LYS A 121 -16.59 -1.81 -24.57
C LYS A 121 -16.51 -0.68 -23.55
N GLU A 122 -17.33 -0.73 -22.51
CA GLU A 122 -17.30 0.24 -21.42
C GLU A 122 -16.03 0.10 -20.58
N VAL A 123 -15.62 -1.12 -20.26
CA VAL A 123 -14.35 -1.39 -19.56
C VAL A 123 -13.16 -0.82 -20.33
N ASN A 124 -13.09 -1.04 -21.65
CA ASN A 124 -12.01 -0.50 -22.49
C ASN A 124 -12.02 1.03 -22.51
N THR A 125 -13.19 1.65 -22.58
CA THR A 125 -13.33 3.12 -22.55
C THR A 125 -12.76 3.71 -21.25
N TRP A 126 -13.06 3.08 -20.11
CA TRP A 126 -12.48 3.48 -18.83
C TRP A 126 -10.98 3.20 -18.74
N GLY A 127 -10.52 2.08 -19.32
CA GLY A 127 -9.10 1.75 -19.42
C GLY A 127 -8.30 2.81 -20.21
N ASP A 128 -8.85 3.28 -21.33
CA ASP A 128 -8.25 4.32 -22.16
C ASP A 128 -8.18 5.65 -21.41
N LEU A 129 -9.27 6.06 -20.75
CA LEU A 129 -9.31 7.28 -19.94
C LEU A 129 -8.28 7.27 -18.80
N ILE A 130 -8.16 6.15 -18.07
CA ILE A 130 -7.17 6.00 -17.00
C ILE A 130 -5.74 6.09 -17.58
N SER A 131 -5.52 5.48 -18.74
CA SER A 131 -4.21 5.49 -19.42
C SER A 131 -3.81 6.88 -19.90
N GLU A 132 -4.75 7.65 -20.47
CA GLU A 132 -4.52 9.04 -20.86
C GLU A 132 -4.18 9.92 -19.66
N TYR A 133 -4.95 9.79 -18.57
CA TYR A 133 -4.67 10.53 -17.33
C TYR A 133 -3.29 10.19 -16.76
N ALA A 134 -2.89 8.92 -16.79
CA ALA A 134 -1.56 8.49 -16.34
C ALA A 134 -0.43 9.15 -17.15
N LYS A 135 -0.56 9.19 -18.48
CA LYS A 135 0.41 9.85 -19.38
C LYS A 135 0.52 11.34 -19.07
N MET A 136 -0.61 12.05 -18.95
CA MET A 136 -0.62 13.48 -18.62
C MET A 136 0.09 13.75 -17.29
N LYS A 137 -0.14 12.90 -16.28
CA LYS A 137 0.52 13.02 -14.97
C LYS A 137 2.03 12.82 -15.06
N GLU A 138 2.52 11.88 -15.88
CA GLU A 138 3.95 11.69 -16.09
C GLU A 138 4.60 12.87 -16.82
N ASP A 139 3.93 13.41 -17.84
CA ASP A 139 4.43 14.55 -18.59
C ASP A 139 4.46 15.84 -17.73
N SER A 140 3.51 16.00 -16.81
CA SER A 140 3.49 17.11 -15.85
C SER A 140 4.63 17.07 -14.82
N LYS A 141 5.26 15.91 -14.59
CA LYS A 141 6.41 15.77 -13.68
C LYS A 141 7.76 16.05 -14.36
N LYS A 142 7.78 16.15 -15.68
CA LYS A 142 9.00 16.42 -16.49
C LYS A 142 9.17 17.91 -16.83
N LYS A 143 8.18 18.75 -16.51
CA LYS A 143 8.25 20.23 -16.59
C LYS A 143 8.61 20.80 -15.23
#